data_AF-A0AA36DB61-F1
#
_entry.id   AF-A0AA36DB61-F1
#
_cell.length_a   1.000
_cell.length_b   1.000
_cell.length_c   1.000
_cell.angle_alpha   90.00
_cell.angle_beta   90.00
_cell.angle_gamma   90.00
#
_symmetry.space_group_name_H-M   'P 1'
#
loop_
_entity.id
_entity.type
_entity.pdbx_description
1 polymer ?
#
loop_
_entity_poly.entity_id
_entity_poly.type
_entity_poly.pdbx_seq_one_letter_code
_entity_poly.pdbx_strand_id
1 'polypeptide(L)'
;MAFTVVLLHRDRVVVLRRMFVLGAILYGLRAVILGVTYLPPSFHNRDQICQPQVNRTALSGMEIATRFLTYVVTLGLTSGQDKILCGDLMFSGHTVVLTIMYFVQLQYTPRGLVILRYIAAPITFLGIAALVVSGGHYTMDVLIAYWLTSHVFWGYHQMFELPKEKRPHAPMSRLWWFWMCNWLESDVPDGPLENVSMLLVLLIFLFPVFLTIDVAEDPVQLVDRDPQNKVQADLKAADASLNLTRT
;
A
#
# COMPACT_ATOMS: atom_id res chain seq x y z
N MET A 1 -5.65 3.50 2.04
CA MET A 1 -5.04 4.58 1.21
C MET A 1 -4.99 4.20 -0.26
N ALA A 2 -4.31 3.11 -0.64
CA ALA A 2 -4.17 2.72 -2.06
C ALA A 2 -5.51 2.51 -2.79
N PHE A 3 -6.48 1.83 -2.17
CA PHE A 3 -7.81 1.65 -2.76
C PHE A 3 -8.52 2.97 -3.06
N THR A 4 -8.43 3.95 -2.16
CA THR A 4 -9.03 5.28 -2.34
C THR A 4 -8.43 5.99 -3.56
N VAL A 5 -7.11 5.88 -3.74
CA VAL A 5 -6.40 6.44 -4.90
C VAL A 5 -6.86 5.81 -6.21
N VAL A 6 -7.03 4.49 -6.23
CA VAL A 6 -7.49 3.76 -7.41
C VAL A 6 -8.94 4.15 -7.76
N LEU A 7 -9.82 4.26 -6.76
CA LEU A 7 -11.24 4.60 -6.98
C LEU A 7 -11.46 6.04 -7.46
N LEU A 8 -10.61 6.97 -7.02
CA LEU A 8 -10.66 8.39 -7.39
C LEU A 8 -9.98 8.70 -8.74
N HIS A 9 -9.32 7.72 -9.33
CA HIS A 9 -8.66 7.87 -10.63
C HIS A 9 -9.71 8.01 -11.76
N ARG A 10 -9.46 8.90 -12.73
CA ARG A 10 -10.36 9.09 -13.88
C ARG A 10 -10.57 7.78 -14.64
N ASP A 11 -9.47 7.12 -14.98
CA ASP A 11 -9.46 5.80 -15.63
C ASP A 11 -9.42 4.62 -14.65
N ARG A 12 -10.21 4.68 -13.56
CA ARG A 12 -10.26 3.65 -12.51
C ARG A 12 -10.40 2.22 -13.03
N VAL A 13 -11.15 2.02 -14.13
CA VAL A 13 -11.36 0.70 -14.75
C VAL A 13 -10.07 0.18 -15.39
N VAL A 14 -9.30 1.07 -16.04
CA VAL A 14 -8.00 0.72 -16.63
C VAL A 14 -7.00 0.36 -15.54
N VAL A 15 -6.91 1.18 -14.48
CA VAL A 15 -6.00 0.91 -13.35
C VAL A 15 -6.37 -0.40 -12.65
N LEU A 16 -7.66 -0.60 -12.37
CA LEU A 16 -8.13 -1.81 -11.71
C LEU A 16 -7.88 -3.06 -12.58
N ARG A 17 -8.09 -2.98 -13.90
CA ARG A 17 -7.73 -4.06 -14.82
C ARG A 17 -6.24 -4.37 -14.76
N ARG A 18 -5.36 -3.37 -14.81
CA ARG A 18 -3.90 -3.55 -14.68
C ARG A 18 -3.53 -4.24 -13.36
N MET A 19 -4.16 -3.86 -12.25
CA MET A 19 -3.96 -4.49 -10.94
C MET A 19 -4.36 -5.97 -10.94
N PHE A 20 -5.51 -6.31 -11.52
CA PHE A 20 -5.95 -7.70 -11.62
C PHE A 20 -5.03 -8.55 -12.50
N VAL A 21 -4.53 -8.01 -13.61
CA VAL A 21 -3.60 -8.73 -14.51
C VAL A 21 -2.26 -8.98 -13.83
N LEU A 22 -1.68 -7.96 -13.19
CA LEU A 22 -0.44 -8.10 -12.41
C LEU A 22 -0.61 -9.09 -11.26
N GLY A 23 -1.75 -9.01 -10.56
CA GLY A 23 -2.13 -9.97 -9.52
C GLY A 23 -2.21 -11.39 -10.08
N ALA A 24 -2.91 -11.60 -11.19
CA ALA A 24 -3.07 -12.92 -11.82
C ALA A 24 -1.72 -13.53 -12.22
N ILE A 25 -0.79 -12.75 -12.77
CA ILE A 25 0.56 -13.23 -13.12
C ILE A 25 1.33 -13.66 -11.87
N LEU A 26 1.35 -12.83 -10.82
CA LEU A 26 2.11 -13.10 -9.59
C LEU A 26 1.51 -14.26 -8.79
N TYR A 27 0.18 -14.33 -8.66
CA TYR A 27 -0.50 -15.45 -8.00
C TYR A 27 -0.49 -16.73 -8.83
N GLY A 28 -0.50 -16.64 -10.16
CA GLY A 28 -0.27 -17.79 -11.04
C GLY A 28 1.12 -18.37 -10.85
N LEU A 29 2.15 -17.51 -10.79
CA LEU A 29 3.51 -17.93 -10.48
C LEU A 29 3.63 -18.55 -9.08
N ARG A 30 2.92 -18.01 -8.09
CA ARG A 30 2.80 -18.62 -6.75
C ARG A 30 2.25 -20.05 -6.84
N ALA A 31 1.18 -20.26 -7.60
CA ALA A 31 0.58 -21.59 -7.75
C ALA A 31 1.56 -22.59 -8.40
N VAL A 32 2.33 -22.16 -9.40
CA VAL A 32 3.37 -23.00 -10.03
C VAL A 32 4.49 -23.32 -9.05
N ILE A 33 5.01 -22.33 -8.31
CA ILE A 33 6.08 -22.54 -7.33
C ILE A 33 5.64 -23.53 -6.25
N LEU A 34 4.47 -23.31 -5.63
CA LEU A 34 3.92 -24.21 -4.62
C LEU A 34 3.62 -25.63 -5.16
N GLY A 35 3.40 -25.78 -6.46
CA GLY A 35 3.23 -27.07 -7.11
C GLY A 35 4.54 -27.84 -7.33
N VAL A 36 5.66 -27.13 -7.41
CA VAL A 36 6.99 -27.71 -7.71
C VAL A 36 7.87 -27.80 -6.47
N THR A 37 7.70 -26.91 -5.50
CA THR A 37 8.49 -26.86 -4.26
C THR A 37 7.79 -27.56 -3.10
N TYR A 38 8.58 -28.24 -2.28
CA TYR A 38 8.13 -28.87 -1.04
C TYR A 38 9.02 -28.41 0.10
N LEU A 39 8.79 -27.20 0.62
CA LEU A 39 9.48 -26.71 1.81
C LEU A 39 8.66 -26.98 3.09
N PRO A 40 9.33 -27.36 4.20
CA PRO A 40 8.67 -27.51 5.48
C PRO A 40 8.20 -26.15 6.04
N PRO A 41 6.99 -26.03 6.62
CA PRO A 41 6.41 -24.74 7.05
C PRO A 41 7.18 -24.03 8.17
N SER A 42 7.24 -22.70 8.19
CA SER A 42 8.06 -21.93 9.18
C SER A 42 7.67 -22.09 10.66
N PHE A 43 6.49 -22.66 10.97
CA PHE A 43 5.99 -22.78 12.34
C PHE A 43 6.79 -23.75 13.22
N HIS A 44 7.05 -23.35 14.46
CA HIS A 44 7.74 -24.17 15.48
C HIS A 44 6.79 -25.20 16.15
N ASN A 45 5.51 -24.86 16.33
CA ASN A 45 4.48 -25.71 16.95
C ASN A 45 3.51 -26.28 15.88
N ARG A 46 4.05 -27.10 14.97
CA ARG A 46 3.30 -27.59 13.81
C ARG A 46 2.09 -28.46 14.19
N ASP A 47 2.24 -29.33 15.17
CA ASP A 47 1.22 -30.34 15.48
C ASP A 47 -0.05 -29.76 16.14
N GLN A 48 0.04 -28.57 16.71
CA GLN A 48 -1.08 -27.88 17.36
C GLN A 48 -1.84 -26.96 16.38
N ILE A 49 -1.13 -26.37 15.42
CA ILE A 49 -1.64 -25.32 14.55
C ILE A 49 -2.09 -25.90 13.19
N CYS A 50 -1.44 -26.97 12.73
CA CYS A 50 -1.61 -27.51 11.39
C CYS A 50 -2.67 -28.61 11.32
N GLN A 51 -3.44 -28.64 10.23
CA GLN A 51 -4.27 -29.80 9.92
C GLN A 51 -3.41 -31.03 9.60
N PRO A 52 -3.83 -32.23 10.06
CA PRO A 52 -3.12 -33.46 9.76
C PRO A 52 -3.12 -33.74 8.25
N GLN A 53 -2.04 -34.34 7.74
CA GLN A 53 -1.96 -34.75 6.35
C GLN A 53 -3.05 -35.78 6.04
N VAL A 54 -3.76 -35.58 4.92
CA VAL A 54 -4.77 -36.54 4.45
C VAL A 54 -4.07 -37.78 3.90
N ASN A 55 -4.51 -38.96 4.33
CA ASN A 55 -4.02 -40.22 3.77
C ASN A 55 -4.37 -40.31 2.28
N ARG A 56 -3.43 -40.80 1.46
CA ARG A 56 -3.61 -40.91 -0.01
C ARG A 56 -4.84 -41.74 -0.42
N THR A 57 -5.30 -42.64 0.45
CA THR A 57 -6.50 -43.47 0.25
C THR A 57 -7.81 -42.72 0.50
N ALA A 58 -7.80 -41.61 1.23
CA ALA A 58 -8.96 -40.75 1.53
C ALA A 58 -8.99 -39.48 0.67
N LEU A 59 -8.11 -39.38 -0.33
CA LEU A 59 -8.02 -38.24 -1.26
C LEU A 59 -9.17 -38.28 -2.30
N SER A 60 -10.40 -38.33 -1.82
CA SER A 60 -11.59 -38.20 -2.64
C SER A 60 -11.69 -36.78 -3.18
N GLY A 61 -12.03 -36.61 -4.46
CA GLY A 61 -12.09 -35.28 -5.11
C GLY A 61 -13.03 -34.30 -4.40
N MET A 62 -14.02 -34.80 -3.66
CA MET A 62 -14.90 -34.01 -2.82
C MET A 62 -14.17 -33.30 -1.66
N GLU A 63 -13.22 -33.96 -1.00
CA GLU A 63 -12.45 -33.40 0.13
C GLU A 63 -11.53 -32.26 -0.35
N ILE A 64 -10.97 -32.42 -1.56
CA ILE A 64 -10.16 -31.37 -2.20
C ILE A 64 -11.06 -30.20 -2.60
N ALA A 65 -12.23 -30.48 -3.17
CA ALA A 65 -13.17 -29.46 -3.60
C ALA A 65 -13.72 -28.64 -2.43
N THR A 66 -14.06 -29.28 -1.30
CA THR A 66 -14.53 -28.57 -0.10
C THR A 66 -13.44 -27.68 0.47
N ARG A 67 -12.20 -28.16 0.58
CA ARG A 67 -11.06 -27.35 1.04
C ARG A 67 -10.79 -26.18 0.10
N PHE A 68 -10.79 -26.41 -1.21
CA PHE A 68 -10.62 -25.35 -2.20
C PHE A 68 -11.75 -24.31 -2.12
N LEU A 69 -13.00 -24.76 -1.97
CA LEU A 69 -14.15 -23.88 -1.80
C LEU A 69 -14.03 -23.04 -0.53
N THR A 70 -13.63 -23.63 0.60
CA THR A 70 -13.36 -22.89 1.83
C THR A 70 -12.29 -21.83 1.60
N TYR A 71 -11.20 -22.13 0.90
CA TYR A 71 -10.15 -21.16 0.58
C TYR A 71 -10.62 -20.01 -0.31
N VAL A 72 -11.45 -20.29 -1.31
CA VAL A 72 -12.02 -19.27 -2.20
C VAL A 72 -12.99 -18.38 -1.43
N VAL A 73 -13.85 -18.96 -0.60
CA VAL A 73 -14.85 -18.24 0.20
C VAL A 73 -14.18 -17.37 1.26
N THR A 74 -13.09 -17.84 1.89
CA THR A 74 -12.34 -17.05 2.87
C THR A 74 -11.40 -16.04 2.23
N LEU A 75 -11.34 -15.95 0.89
CA LEU A 75 -10.40 -15.10 0.14
C LEU A 75 -8.93 -15.34 0.55
N GLY A 76 -8.60 -16.55 1.02
CA GLY A 76 -7.28 -16.88 1.55
C GLY A 76 -6.98 -16.35 2.94
N LEU A 77 -7.95 -15.76 3.65
CA LEU A 77 -7.82 -15.43 5.07
C LEU A 77 -8.01 -16.69 5.92
N THR A 78 -7.07 -16.93 6.83
CA THR A 78 -7.12 -18.06 7.79
C THR A 78 -7.81 -17.68 9.10
N SER A 79 -8.51 -16.54 9.14
CA SER A 79 -9.17 -16.03 10.34
C SER A 79 -10.52 -16.76 10.53
N GLY A 80 -10.55 -17.73 11.45
CA GLY A 80 -11.77 -18.46 11.82
C GLY A 80 -11.70 -20.00 11.67
N GLN A 81 -10.50 -20.60 11.56
CA GLN A 81 -10.34 -22.06 11.56
C GLN A 81 -9.51 -22.48 12.78
N ASP A 82 -9.98 -23.49 13.54
CA ASP A 82 -9.28 -24.02 14.72
C ASP A 82 -7.91 -24.63 14.38
N LYS A 83 -7.73 -25.08 13.12
CA LYS A 83 -6.46 -25.56 12.56
C LYS A 83 -6.29 -25.06 11.12
N ILE A 84 -5.13 -24.49 10.81
CA ILE A 84 -4.80 -23.97 9.48
C ILE A 84 -4.13 -25.05 8.62
N LEU A 85 -4.24 -24.94 7.29
CA LEU A 85 -3.46 -25.80 6.40
C LEU A 85 -2.02 -25.30 6.38
N CYS A 86 -1.11 -26.04 7.02
CA CYS A 86 0.31 -25.75 6.93
C CYS A 86 0.89 -26.43 5.70
N GLY A 87 0.85 -25.71 4.58
CA GLY A 87 1.57 -26.09 3.37
C GLY A 87 2.94 -25.43 3.29
N ASP A 88 3.58 -25.61 2.14
CA ASP A 88 4.64 -24.70 1.73
C ASP A 88 4.05 -23.27 1.64
N LEU A 89 4.70 -22.32 2.31
CA LEU A 89 4.29 -20.92 2.36
C LEU A 89 5.22 -20.03 1.51
N MET A 90 6.05 -20.66 0.68
CA MET A 90 6.94 -19.96 -0.24
C MET A 90 6.14 -18.97 -1.07
N PHE A 91 6.66 -17.74 -1.14
CA PHE A 91 6.04 -16.59 -1.79
C PHE A 91 4.75 -16.09 -1.10
N SER A 92 4.91 -15.11 -0.18
CA SER A 92 3.81 -14.58 0.62
C SER A 92 2.81 -13.75 -0.20
N GLY A 93 1.56 -14.21 -0.26
CA GLY A 93 0.47 -13.49 -0.94
C GLY A 93 0.15 -12.12 -0.31
N HIS A 94 0.24 -11.99 1.02
CA HIS A 94 0.02 -10.71 1.70
C HIS A 94 1.08 -9.69 1.30
N THR A 95 2.35 -10.12 1.24
CA THR A 95 3.45 -9.27 0.77
C THR A 95 3.23 -8.85 -0.68
N VAL A 96 2.79 -9.75 -1.56
CA VAL A 96 2.47 -9.42 -2.96
C VAL A 96 1.40 -8.34 -3.04
N VAL A 97 0.27 -8.49 -2.34
CA VAL A 97 -0.82 -7.51 -2.37
C VAL A 97 -0.35 -6.16 -1.82
N LEU A 98 0.29 -6.15 -0.64
CA LEU A 98 0.80 -4.91 -0.04
C LEU A 98 1.81 -4.21 -0.97
N THR A 99 2.69 -4.97 -1.62
CA THR A 99 3.70 -4.42 -2.52
C THR A 99 3.09 -3.89 -3.82
N ILE A 100 2.13 -4.59 -4.44
CA ILE A 100 1.40 -4.08 -5.61
C ILE A 100 0.65 -2.80 -5.24
N MET A 101 -0.08 -2.80 -4.11
CA MET A 101 -0.82 -1.61 -3.67
C MET A 101 0.13 -0.42 -3.46
N TYR A 102 1.31 -0.66 -2.89
CA TYR A 102 2.34 0.37 -2.72
C TYR A 102 2.84 0.91 -4.05
N PHE A 103 3.17 0.06 -5.02
CA PHE A 103 3.65 0.53 -6.32
C PHE A 103 2.57 1.20 -7.17
N VAL A 104 1.32 0.74 -7.10
CA VAL A 104 0.17 1.42 -7.72
C VAL A 104 0.02 2.82 -7.12
N GLN A 105 0.05 2.93 -5.79
CA GLN A 105 0.04 4.22 -5.11
C GLN A 105 1.19 5.09 -5.63
N LEU A 106 2.39 4.55 -5.76
CA LEU A 106 3.57 5.28 -6.23
C LEU A 106 3.44 5.80 -7.66
N GLN A 107 2.94 4.96 -8.57
CA GLN A 107 2.86 5.24 -10.00
C GLN A 107 1.73 6.22 -10.34
N TYR A 108 0.57 6.04 -9.71
CA TYR A 108 -0.65 6.79 -10.06
C TYR A 108 -0.88 8.02 -9.16
N THR A 109 -0.13 8.22 -8.08
CA THR A 109 -0.23 9.45 -7.27
C THR A 109 0.42 10.63 -8.02
N PRO A 110 -0.28 11.77 -8.20
CA PRO A 110 0.27 12.93 -8.90
C PRO A 110 1.41 13.59 -8.12
N ARG A 111 2.36 14.22 -8.84
CA ARG A 111 3.55 14.87 -8.27
C ARG A 111 3.25 15.98 -7.25
N GLY A 112 2.04 16.55 -7.24
CA GLY A 112 1.64 17.56 -6.26
C GLY A 112 1.35 17.00 -4.85
N LEU A 113 1.13 15.69 -4.70
CA LEU A 113 0.75 15.05 -3.43
C LEU A 113 1.89 14.23 -2.83
N VAL A 114 3.08 14.84 -2.78
CA VAL A 114 4.31 14.21 -2.26
C VAL A 114 4.13 13.74 -0.80
N ILE A 115 3.36 14.48 0.00
CA ILE A 115 3.05 14.15 1.40
C ILE A 115 2.39 12.77 1.51
N LEU A 116 1.43 12.46 0.62
CA LEU A 116 0.74 11.16 0.64
C LEU A 116 1.70 10.01 0.38
N ARG A 117 2.68 10.20 -0.51
CA ARG A 117 3.74 9.23 -0.78
C ARG A 117 4.66 9.03 0.42
N TYR A 118 5.07 10.12 1.08
CA TYR A 118 5.91 10.07 2.27
C TYR A 118 5.25 9.38 3.46
N ILE A 119 3.92 9.46 3.59
CA ILE A 119 3.18 8.77 4.65
C ILE A 119 2.88 7.31 4.26
N ALA A 120 2.54 7.04 3.00
CA ALA A 120 2.20 5.69 2.56
C ALA A 120 3.39 4.73 2.55
N ALA A 121 4.60 5.21 2.26
CA ALA A 121 5.82 4.40 2.27
C ALA A 121 6.13 3.76 3.64
N PRO A 122 6.27 4.51 4.75
CA PRO A 122 6.58 3.92 6.04
C PRO A 122 5.47 2.99 6.53
N ILE A 123 4.19 3.29 6.27
CA ILE A 123 3.07 2.42 6.66
C ILE A 123 3.17 1.05 5.96
N THR A 124 3.48 1.05 4.66
CA THR A 124 3.60 -0.21 3.89
C THR A 124 4.84 -1.01 4.29
N PHE A 125 5.98 -0.36 4.50
CA PHE A 125 7.18 -1.03 5.02
C PHE A 125 6.97 -1.56 6.44
N LEU A 126 6.30 -0.81 7.31
CA LEU A 126 5.96 -1.26 8.67
C LEU A 126 5.02 -2.47 8.62
N GLY A 127 4.04 -2.49 7.71
CA GLY A 127 3.17 -3.66 7.50
C GLY A 127 3.94 -4.90 7.05
N ILE A 128 4.88 -4.73 6.10
CA ILE A 128 5.75 -5.83 5.65
C ILE A 128 6.66 -6.31 6.79
N ALA A 129 7.24 -5.40 7.57
CA ALA A 129 8.07 -5.74 8.72
C ALA A 129 7.27 -6.49 9.80
N ALA A 130 6.04 -6.05 10.10
CA ALA A 130 5.16 -6.73 11.04
C ALA A 130 4.83 -8.17 10.60
N LEU A 131 4.64 -8.41 9.30
CA LEU A 131 4.44 -9.76 8.76
C LEU A 131 5.66 -10.67 8.98
N VAL A 132 6.87 -10.13 8.86
CA VAL A 132 8.11 -10.87 9.14
C VAL A 132 8.24 -11.16 10.64
N VAL A 133 8.02 -10.16 11.49
CA VAL A 133 8.12 -10.28 12.95
C VAL A 133 7.10 -11.24 13.53
N SER A 134 5.92 -11.36 12.92
CA SER A 134 4.90 -12.35 13.31
C SER A 134 5.37 -13.81 13.18
N GLY A 135 6.52 -14.07 12.53
CA GLY A 135 7.11 -15.40 12.44
C GLY A 135 6.30 -16.41 11.61
N GLY A 136 5.26 -15.95 10.89
CA GLY A 136 4.40 -16.80 10.07
C GLY A 136 4.95 -17.07 8.66
N HIS A 137 6.00 -16.36 8.25
CA HIS A 137 6.64 -16.52 6.94
C HIS A 137 8.16 -16.50 7.10
N TYR A 138 8.89 -17.24 6.27
CA TYR A 138 10.33 -17.06 6.22
C TYR A 138 10.64 -15.66 5.67
N THR A 139 11.69 -15.01 6.20
CA THR A 139 12.18 -13.73 5.67
C THR A 139 12.45 -13.81 4.17
N MET A 140 12.93 -14.97 3.70
CA MET A 140 13.13 -15.26 2.27
C MET A 140 11.84 -15.18 1.45
N ASP A 141 10.70 -15.62 1.98
CA ASP A 141 9.41 -15.58 1.26
C ASP A 141 8.98 -14.15 0.98
N VAL A 142 9.23 -13.25 1.94
CA VAL A 142 8.93 -11.83 1.84
C VAL A 142 9.89 -11.13 0.88
N LEU A 143 11.19 -11.45 0.93
CA LEU A 143 12.20 -10.89 0.03
C LEU A 143 11.95 -11.28 -1.43
N ILE A 144 11.70 -12.57 -1.69
CA ILE A 144 11.40 -13.06 -3.05
C ILE A 144 10.09 -12.45 -3.56
N ALA A 145 9.04 -12.41 -2.71
CA ALA A 145 7.78 -11.79 -3.07
C ALA A 145 7.94 -10.32 -3.46
N TYR A 146 8.68 -9.54 -2.66
CA TYR A 146 8.95 -8.14 -2.95
C TYR A 146 9.77 -7.96 -4.25
N TRP A 147 10.84 -8.74 -4.41
CA TRP A 147 11.74 -8.65 -5.57
C TRP A 147 11.03 -8.95 -6.89
N LEU A 148 10.25 -10.03 -6.91
CA LEU A 148 9.52 -10.47 -8.09
C LEU A 148 8.35 -9.53 -8.42
N THR A 149 7.62 -9.08 -7.39
CA THR A 149 6.56 -8.08 -7.58
C THR A 149 7.11 -6.79 -8.18
N SER A 150 8.27 -6.34 -7.69
CA SER A 150 8.96 -5.16 -8.24
C SER A 150 9.30 -5.33 -9.71
N HIS A 151 9.92 -6.45 -10.09
CA HIS A 151 10.31 -6.70 -11.47
C HIS A 151 9.12 -6.79 -12.41
N VAL A 152 8.06 -7.52 -12.03
CA VAL A 152 6.85 -7.65 -12.85
C VAL A 152 6.13 -6.31 -12.98
N PHE A 153 6.00 -5.54 -11.90
CA PHE A 153 5.33 -4.25 -11.92
C PHE A 153 6.05 -3.23 -12.81
N TRP A 154 7.35 -3.03 -12.62
CA TRP A 154 8.12 -2.06 -13.39
C TRP A 154 8.33 -2.51 -14.84
N GLY A 155 8.55 -3.81 -15.07
CA GLY A 155 8.64 -4.37 -16.41
C GLY A 155 7.34 -4.21 -17.21
N TYR A 156 6.18 -4.37 -16.54
CA TYR A 156 4.88 -4.07 -17.14
C TYR A 156 4.79 -2.61 -17.56
N HIS A 157 5.05 -1.67 -16.66
CA HIS A 157 4.91 -0.24 -16.97
C HIS A 157 5.90 0.22 -18.04
N GLN A 158 7.15 -0.23 -17.99
CA GLN A 158 8.16 0.07 -19.02
C GLN A 158 7.70 -0.36 -20.42
N MET A 159 7.00 -1.49 -20.52
CA MET A 159 6.54 -2.04 -21.80
C MET A 159 5.29 -1.34 -22.32
N PHE A 160 4.34 -1.00 -21.44
CA PHE A 160 3.09 -0.36 -21.83
C PHE A 160 3.17 1.16 -21.94
N GLU A 161 4.25 1.78 -21.45
CA GLU A 161 4.63 3.16 -21.76
C GLU A 161 5.15 3.33 -23.20
N LEU A 162 5.60 2.24 -23.85
CA LEU A 162 6.02 2.29 -25.25
C LEU A 162 4.81 2.38 -26.19
N PRO A 163 4.93 3.11 -27.33
CA PRO A 163 3.91 3.14 -28.37
C PRO A 163 3.57 1.73 -28.87
N LYS A 164 2.28 1.45 -29.12
CA LYS A 164 1.77 0.14 -29.58
C LYS A 164 2.58 -0.49 -30.70
N GLU A 165 2.99 0.30 -31.69
CA GLU A 165 3.78 -0.15 -32.84
C GLU A 165 5.14 -0.74 -32.45
N LYS A 166 5.77 -0.24 -31.37
CA LYS A 166 7.10 -0.67 -30.92
C LYS A 166 7.05 -1.80 -29.90
N ARG A 167 5.91 -2.06 -29.25
CA ARG A 167 5.74 -3.11 -28.22
C ARG A 167 6.16 -4.51 -28.69
N PRO A 168 5.71 -5.03 -29.85
CA PRO A 168 6.06 -6.39 -30.28
C PRO A 168 7.53 -6.54 -30.68
N HIS A 169 8.22 -5.43 -31.01
CA HIS A 169 9.63 -5.44 -31.37
C HIS A 169 10.57 -5.24 -30.17
N ALA A 170 10.03 -4.85 -29.01
CA ALA A 170 10.82 -4.69 -27.79
C ALA A 170 11.28 -6.06 -27.26
N PRO A 171 12.47 -6.17 -26.63
CA PRO A 171 12.96 -7.44 -26.08
C PRO A 171 12.03 -8.03 -25.01
N MET A 172 11.27 -7.19 -24.30
CA MET A 172 10.29 -7.61 -23.29
C MET A 172 9.07 -8.34 -23.88
N SER A 173 8.84 -8.27 -25.20
CA SER A 173 7.79 -9.02 -25.89
C SER A 173 7.97 -10.54 -25.83
N ARG A 174 9.19 -11.01 -25.50
CA ARG A 174 9.53 -12.44 -25.38
C ARG A 174 9.01 -13.08 -24.09
N LEU A 175 8.47 -12.29 -23.17
CA LEU A 175 7.91 -12.81 -21.93
C LEU A 175 6.63 -13.61 -22.23
N TRP A 176 6.45 -14.75 -21.57
CA TRP A 176 5.32 -15.65 -21.82
C TRP A 176 3.95 -14.98 -21.60
N TRP A 177 3.87 -14.05 -20.64
CA TRP A 177 2.65 -13.32 -20.31
C TRP A 177 2.43 -12.07 -21.19
N PHE A 178 3.37 -11.72 -22.07
CA PHE A 178 3.31 -10.52 -22.91
C PHE A 178 2.04 -10.47 -23.75
N TRP A 179 1.77 -11.54 -24.50
CA TRP A 179 0.65 -11.61 -25.43
C TRP A 179 -0.70 -11.43 -24.74
N MET A 180 -0.84 -12.02 -23.55
CA MET A 180 -2.03 -11.86 -22.71
C MET A 180 -2.22 -10.39 -22.31
N CYS A 181 -1.17 -9.74 -21.80
CA CYS A 181 -1.25 -8.34 -21.40
C CYS A 181 -1.47 -7.41 -22.61
N ASN A 182 -0.87 -7.70 -23.77
CA ASN A 182 -1.04 -6.89 -24.97
C ASN A 182 -2.47 -6.96 -25.51
N TRP A 183 -3.12 -8.13 -25.42
CA TRP A 183 -4.53 -8.28 -25.76
C TRP A 183 -5.45 -7.48 -24.82
N LEU A 184 -5.17 -7.47 -23.51
CA LEU A 184 -5.96 -6.72 -22.51
C LEU A 184 -5.77 -5.21 -22.57
N GLU A 185 -4.67 -4.74 -23.15
CA GLU A 185 -4.31 -3.32 -23.27
C GLU A 185 -4.55 -2.77 -24.70
N SER A 186 -5.23 -3.52 -25.57
CA SER A 186 -5.55 -3.09 -26.95
C SER A 186 -6.37 -1.80 -26.98
N ASP A 187 -7.31 -1.68 -26.04
CA ASP A 187 -8.33 -0.64 -26.00
C ASP A 187 -7.88 0.62 -25.24
N VAL A 188 -6.68 0.60 -24.65
CA VAL A 188 -6.15 1.74 -23.88
C VAL A 188 -5.44 2.71 -24.83
N PRO A 189 -5.70 4.04 -24.74
CA PRO A 189 -4.99 5.03 -25.53
C PRO A 189 -3.48 5.03 -25.23
N ASP A 190 -2.68 5.41 -26.22
CA ASP A 190 -1.23 5.49 -26.09
C ASP A 190 -0.81 6.70 -25.25
N GLY A 191 0.12 6.50 -24.33
CA GLY A 191 0.71 7.56 -23.51
C GLY A 191 0.54 7.37 -21.99
N PRO A 192 1.22 8.20 -21.18
CA PRO A 192 1.08 8.17 -19.73
C PRO A 192 -0.33 8.60 -19.33
N LEU A 193 -0.95 7.88 -18.40
CA LEU A 193 -2.22 8.27 -17.81
C LEU A 193 -1.99 9.48 -16.90
N GLU A 194 -2.33 10.68 -17.38
CA GLU A 194 -2.17 11.90 -16.59
C GLU A 194 -3.31 12.07 -15.57
N ASN A 195 -2.93 12.07 -14.29
CA ASN A 195 -3.88 12.16 -13.16
C ASN A 195 -4.18 13.58 -12.71
N VAL A 196 -4.62 14.41 -13.65
CA VAL A 196 -5.08 15.78 -13.34
C VAL A 196 -6.36 15.75 -12.49
N SER A 197 -7.24 14.77 -12.71
CA SER A 197 -8.53 14.67 -11.99
C SER A 197 -8.39 14.32 -10.50
N MET A 198 -7.39 13.53 -10.11
CA MET A 198 -7.20 13.15 -8.70
C MET A 198 -6.72 14.33 -7.86
N LEU A 199 -5.83 15.16 -8.40
CA LEU A 199 -5.34 16.36 -7.72
C LEU A 199 -6.50 17.35 -7.49
N LEU A 200 -7.37 17.55 -8.48
CA LEU A 200 -8.53 18.44 -8.36
C LEU A 200 -9.51 17.94 -7.29
N VAL A 201 -9.81 16.64 -7.28
CA VAL A 201 -10.73 16.06 -6.29
C VAL A 201 -10.15 16.16 -4.88
N LEU A 202 -8.87 15.82 -4.70
CA LEU A 202 -8.24 15.95 -3.38
C LEU A 202 -8.11 17.40 -2.94
N LEU A 203 -7.86 18.36 -3.85
CA LEU A 203 -7.92 19.78 -3.54
C LEU A 203 -9.33 20.16 -3.07
N ILE A 204 -10.40 19.76 -3.75
CA ILE A 204 -11.78 20.06 -3.33
C ILE A 204 -12.11 19.45 -1.95
N PHE A 205 -11.62 18.25 -1.64
CA PHE A 205 -11.87 17.58 -0.35
C PHE A 205 -10.93 18.05 0.78
N LEU A 206 -9.71 18.50 0.48
CA LEU A 206 -8.76 19.04 1.46
C LEU A 206 -8.89 20.55 1.64
N PHE A 207 -9.46 21.30 0.69
CA PHE A 207 -9.73 22.74 0.85
C PHE A 207 -10.58 23.04 2.11
N PRO A 208 -11.69 22.33 2.38
CA PRO A 208 -12.45 22.55 3.61
C PRO A 208 -11.72 22.05 4.87
N VAL A 209 -10.81 21.09 4.75
CA VAL A 209 -9.98 20.60 5.88
C VAL A 209 -8.88 21.61 6.24
N PHE A 210 -8.24 22.22 5.25
CA PHE A 210 -7.29 23.30 5.48
C PHE A 210 -7.97 24.57 6.01
N LEU A 211 -9.15 24.93 5.48
CA LEU A 211 -9.93 26.07 5.99
C LEU A 211 -10.42 25.85 7.42
N THR A 212 -10.66 24.61 7.84
CA THR A 212 -11.03 24.29 9.22
C THR A 212 -9.83 24.21 10.16
N ILE A 213 -8.63 23.91 9.67
CA ILE A 213 -7.38 23.98 10.44
C ILE A 213 -6.97 25.44 10.68
N ASP A 214 -7.10 26.34 9.68
CA ASP A 214 -6.89 27.78 9.88
C ASP A 214 -7.89 28.40 10.88
N VAL A 215 -9.07 27.79 11.06
CA VAL A 215 -10.07 28.24 12.06
C VAL A 215 -9.85 27.60 13.44
N ALA A 216 -9.06 26.52 13.52
CA ALA A 216 -8.74 25.82 14.77
C ALA A 216 -7.39 26.23 15.38
N GLU A 217 -6.74 27.25 14.82
CA GLU A 217 -5.75 28.02 15.57
C GLU A 217 -6.55 28.98 16.47
N ASP A 218 -6.93 28.46 17.64
CA ASP A 218 -7.46 29.26 18.75
C ASP A 218 -6.66 30.57 18.82
N PRO A 219 -7.32 31.75 18.95
CA PRO A 219 -6.58 32.98 19.16
C PRO A 219 -5.75 32.77 20.41
N VAL A 220 -4.44 32.60 20.24
CA VAL A 220 -3.45 32.82 21.30
C VAL A 220 -3.89 34.12 21.91
N GLN A 221 -4.32 34.07 23.18
CA GLN A 221 -4.56 35.27 23.94
C GLN A 221 -3.23 36.03 23.94
N LEU A 222 -3.13 36.99 23.03
CA LEU A 222 -2.22 38.11 23.15
C LEU A 222 -2.70 38.83 24.40
N VAL A 223 -2.17 38.40 25.55
CA VAL A 223 -2.08 39.23 26.73
C VAL A 223 -1.31 40.45 26.25
N ASP A 224 -2.06 41.51 25.97
CA ASP A 224 -1.55 42.85 25.72
C ASP A 224 -0.71 43.26 26.94
N ARG A 225 0.57 42.87 26.94
CA ARG A 225 1.60 43.57 27.70
C ARG A 225 1.92 44.81 26.89
N ASP A 226 1.03 45.79 26.96
CA ASP A 226 1.31 47.15 26.54
C ASP A 226 2.57 47.63 27.27
N PRO A 227 3.71 47.84 26.58
CA PRO A 227 4.93 48.31 27.20
C PRO A 227 4.80 49.76 27.69
N GLN A 228 3.77 50.51 27.29
CA GLN A 228 3.58 51.90 27.71
C GLN A 228 3.04 52.00 29.13
N ASN A 229 2.14 51.12 29.56
CA ASN A 229 1.58 51.16 30.92
C ASN A 229 2.59 50.78 32.01
N LYS A 230 3.58 49.93 31.69
CA LYS A 230 4.64 49.57 32.64
C LYS A 230 5.65 50.71 32.83
N VAL A 231 6.01 51.41 31.76
CA VAL A 231 6.88 52.60 31.81
C VAL A 231 6.20 53.77 32.54
N GLN A 232 4.89 53.98 32.32
CA GLN A 232 4.14 55.03 33.00
C GLN A 232 3.96 54.75 34.51
N ALA A 233 3.85 53.47 34.91
CA ALA A 233 3.79 53.05 36.31
C ALA A 233 5.16 53.19 37.01
N ASP A 234 6.25 52.80 36.36
CA ASP A 234 7.61 52.93 36.90
C ASP A 234 8.05 54.41 37.02
N LEU A 235 7.65 55.28 36.06
CA LEU A 235 7.87 56.73 36.16
C LEU A 235 7.09 57.38 37.30
N LYS A 236 5.83 56.97 37.55
CA LYS A 236 5.06 57.46 38.71
C LYS A 236 5.61 56.99 40.04
N ALA A 237 6.15 55.76 40.11
CA ALA A 237 6.80 55.25 41.31
C ALA A 237 8.14 55.98 41.60
N ALA A 238 8.92 56.30 40.56
CA ALA A 238 10.14 57.09 40.70
C ALA A 238 9.86 58.53 41.18
N ASP A 239 8.83 59.19 40.65
CA ASP A 239 8.47 60.57 41.04
C ASP A 239 7.91 60.66 42.47
N ALA A 240 7.17 59.63 42.93
CA ALA A 240 6.73 59.51 44.32
C ALA A 240 7.89 59.31 45.30
N SER A 241 8.96 58.61 44.89
CA SER A 241 10.15 58.40 45.72
C SER A 241 11.04 59.65 45.83
N LEU A 242 11.07 60.52 44.81
CA LEU A 242 11.82 61.79 44.84
C LEU A 242 11.18 62.85 45.73
N ASN A 243 9.84 62.87 45.86
CA ASN A 243 9.12 63.81 46.73
C ASN A 243 9.13 63.46 48.22
N LEU A 244 9.52 62.23 48.61
CA LEU A 244 9.69 61.83 50.02
C LEU A 244 11.11 62.11 50.57
N THR A 245 12.06 62.50 49.70
CA THR A 245 13.44 62.86 50.08
C THR A 245 13.70 64.38 50.12
N ARG A 246 12.67 65.21 49.95
CA ARG A 246 12.77 66.69 49.92
C ARG A 246 11.92 67.40 50.98
N THR A 247 11.65 66.73 52.09
CA THR A 247 11.13 67.31 53.36
C THR A 247 12.01 66.92 54.52
#